data_AF-A0A9W9LKP7-F1
#
_entry.id   AF-A0A9W9LKP7-F1
#
_cell.length_a   1.000
_cell.length_b   1.000
_cell.length_c   1.000
_cell.angle_alpha   90.00
_cell.angle_beta   90.00
_cell.angle_gamma   90.00
#
_symmetry.space_group_name_H-M   'P 1'
#
loop_
_entity.id
_entity.type
_entity.pdbx_description
1 polymer ?
#
loop_
_entity_poly.entity_id
_entity_poly.type
_entity_poly.pdbx_seq_one_letter_code
_entity_poly.pdbx_strand_id
1 'polypeptide(L)'
;MVDEVDERFITDTVGNGHPGVDTTARDRLESVATVVQPPGRSPNPFDPSAPNCQDWLRIYVQKLVEEGFIAGSAISVVQNAPRLL
;
A
#
# COMPACT_ATOMS: atom_id res chain seq x y z
N MET A 1 24.75 5.75 -7.83
CA MET A 1 25.03 6.76 -6.80
C MET A 1 24.07 6.46 -5.68
N VAL A 2 24.56 5.88 -4.58
CA VAL A 2 23.75 5.63 -3.38
C VAL A 2 24.01 6.83 -2.46
N ASP A 3 22.98 7.55 -2.09
CA ASP A 3 23.06 8.65 -1.14
C ASP A 3 23.43 8.06 0.23
N GLU A 4 24.56 8.50 0.78
CA GLU A 4 25.05 8.05 2.09
C GLU A 4 24.32 8.84 3.17
N VAL A 5 23.35 8.19 3.81
CA VAL A 5 22.58 8.80 4.89
C VAL A 5 23.43 8.77 6.16
N ASP A 6 23.80 9.96 6.63
CA ASP A 6 24.57 10.17 7.86
C ASP A 6 23.84 9.58 9.08
N GLU A 7 24.55 8.72 9.83
CA GLU A 7 24.04 7.93 10.95
C GLU A 7 23.36 8.77 12.04
N ARG A 8 23.73 10.05 12.14
CA ARG A 8 23.13 11.01 13.09
C ARG A 8 21.65 11.26 12.82
N PHE A 9 21.16 10.93 11.63
CA PHE A 9 19.75 11.01 11.26
C PHE A 9 18.99 9.70 11.50
N ILE A 10 19.66 8.64 11.97
CA ILE A 10 19.05 7.34 12.25
C ILE A 10 18.78 7.26 13.76
N THR A 11 17.51 7.39 14.15
CA THR A 11 17.07 7.07 15.51
C THR A 11 16.40 5.70 15.49
N ASP A 12 17.07 4.70 16.06
CA ASP A 12 16.46 3.41 16.33
C ASP A 12 15.52 3.55 17.53
N THR A 13 14.23 3.72 17.24
CA THR A 13 13.21 3.90 18.25
C THR A 13 12.72 2.52 18.68
N VAL A 14 12.97 2.16 19.95
CA VAL A 14 12.50 0.89 20.52
C VAL A 14 10.98 0.84 20.42
N GLY A 15 10.47 -0.02 19.55
CA GLY A 15 9.03 -0.17 19.33
C GLY A 15 8.33 -0.65 20.61
N ASN A 16 7.25 0.02 21.00
CA ASN A 16 6.44 -0.36 22.17
C ASN A 16 5.59 -1.63 21.95
N GLY A 17 5.79 -2.34 20.84
CA GLY A 17 5.01 -3.53 20.46
C GLY A 17 3.55 -3.26 20.10
N HIS A 18 3.08 -2.01 20.18
CA HIS A 18 1.72 -1.65 19.83
C HIS A 18 1.63 -1.29 18.33
N PRO A 19 0.62 -1.79 17.61
CA PRO A 19 0.36 -1.34 16.26
C PRO A 19 0.05 0.16 16.26
N GLY A 20 0.93 0.96 15.67
CA GLY A 20 0.64 2.35 15.34
C GLY A 20 -0.27 2.40 14.12
N VAL A 21 -1.31 3.24 14.16
CA VAL A 21 -2.09 3.58 12.96
C VAL A 21 -1.63 4.95 12.51
N ASP A 22 -0.84 4.99 11.43
CA ASP A 22 -0.49 6.25 10.79
C ASP A 22 -1.58 6.62 9.79
N THR A 23 -2.32 7.69 10.09
CA THR A 23 -3.41 8.18 9.25
C THR A 23 -3.07 9.49 8.55
N THR A 24 -1.90 10.06 8.82
CA THR A 24 -1.55 11.41 8.35
C THR A 24 -0.62 11.32 7.16
N ALA A 25 -1.13 11.66 5.97
CA ALA A 25 -0.29 11.82 4.80
C ALA A 25 0.69 12.99 4.98
N ARG A 26 1.97 12.72 4.76
CA ARG A 26 3.08 13.68 4.85
C ARG A 26 3.48 14.25 3.49
N ASP A 27 3.10 13.58 2.41
CA ASP A 27 3.36 14.03 1.04
C ASP A 27 2.19 13.76 0.08
N ARG A 28 2.37 14.11 -1.19
CA ARG A 28 1.35 13.97 -2.24
C ARG A 28 1.09 12.50 -2.61
N LEU A 29 2.12 11.66 -2.57
CA LEU A 29 1.98 10.22 -2.84
C LEU A 29 1.11 9.58 -1.75
N GLU A 30 1.46 9.82 -0.49
CA GLU A 30 0.71 9.36 0.67
C GLU A 30 -0.72 9.93 0.68
N SER A 31 -0.89 11.20 0.29
CA SER A 31 -2.22 11.81 0.19
C SER A 31 -3.11 11.08 -0.81
N VAL A 32 -2.58 10.72 -1.98
CA VAL A 32 -3.33 9.93 -2.96
C VAL A 32 -3.55 8.49 -2.49
N ALA A 33 -2.56 7.89 -1.84
CA ALA A 33 -2.65 6.54 -1.29
C ALA A 33 -3.81 6.41 -0.28
N THR A 34 -4.06 7.43 0.54
CA THR A 34 -5.16 7.41 1.53
C THR A 34 -6.57 7.48 0.91
N VAL A 35 -6.71 7.87 -0.36
CA VAL A 35 -8.03 7.96 -1.04
C VAL A 35 -8.62 6.57 -1.30
N VAL A 36 -7.77 5.56 -1.53
CA VAL A 36 -8.23 4.20 -1.81
C VAL A 36 -8.22 3.38 -0.52
N GLN A 37 -9.33 3.42 0.21
CA GLN A 37 -9.52 2.73 1.48
C GLN A 37 -9.31 1.20 1.33
N PRO A 38 -8.49 0.57 2.19
CA PRO A 38 -8.35 -0.88 2.20
C PRO A 38 -9.67 -1.58 2.58
N PRO A 39 -9.89 -2.82 2.13
CA PRO A 39 -11.07 -3.57 2.49
C PRO A 39 -11.03 -3.83 4.00
N GLY A 40 -12.18 -3.65 4.64
CA GLY A 40 -12.35 -4.06 6.03
C GLY A 40 -12.29 -5.59 6.17
N ARG A 41 -12.32 -6.06 7.42
CA ARG A 41 -12.42 -7.49 7.71
C ARG A 41 -13.67 -8.07 7.02
N SER A 42 -13.48 -9.09 6.19
CA SER A 42 -14.60 -9.76 5.53
C SER A 42 -15.51 -10.42 6.58
N PRO A 43 -16.85 -10.23 6.50
CA PRO A 43 -17.81 -10.96 7.31
C PRO A 43 -17.78 -12.47 7.03
N ASN A 44 -17.46 -12.86 5.79
CA ASN A 44 -17.32 -14.23 5.35
C ASN A 44 -16.02 -14.39 4.55
N PRO A 45 -14.95 -14.94 5.15
CA PRO A 45 -13.67 -15.14 4.49
C PRO A 45 -13.72 -16.10 3.28
N PHE A 46 -14.74 -16.96 3.22
CA PHE A 46 -14.88 -17.99 2.19
C PHE A 46 -15.84 -17.60 1.07
N ASP A 47 -16.36 -16.37 1.07
CA ASP A 47 -17.17 -15.88 -0.04
C ASP A 47 -16.25 -15.51 -1.22
N PRO A 48 -16.24 -16.27 -2.32
CA PRO A 48 -15.38 -15.99 -3.47
C PRO A 48 -15.82 -14.75 -4.26
N SER A 49 -17.01 -14.22 -4.00
CA SER A 49 -17.54 -13.01 -4.63
C SER A 49 -17.21 -11.74 -3.87
N ALA A 50 -16.74 -11.85 -2.63
CA ALA A 50 -16.36 -10.71 -1.82
C ALA A 50 -15.06 -10.08 -2.35
N PRO A 51 -15.00 -8.74 -2.50
CA PRO A 51 -13.76 -8.05 -2.86
C PRO A 51 -12.68 -8.37 -1.84
N ASN A 52 -11.53 -8.83 -2.32
CA ASN A 52 -10.40 -9.19 -1.46
C ASN A 52 -9.28 -8.15 -1.51
N CYS A 53 -8.21 -8.40 -0.76
CA CYS A 53 -7.05 -7.51 -0.70
C CYS A 53 -6.40 -7.30 -2.08
N GLN A 54 -6.46 -8.28 -2.98
CA GLN A 54 -5.88 -8.19 -4.32
C GLN A 54 -6.75 -7.35 -5.27
N ASP A 55 -8.08 -7.37 -5.10
CA ASP A 55 -8.99 -6.46 -5.79
C ASP A 55 -8.72 -5.00 -5.42
N TRP A 56 -8.59 -4.76 -4.12
CA TRP A 56 -8.22 -3.44 -3.61
C TRP A 56 -6.86 -2.98 -4.13
N LEU A 57 -5.85 -3.85 -4.07
CA LEU A 57 -4.50 -3.52 -4.51
C LEU A 57 -4.45 -3.08 -5.98
N ARG A 58 -5.29 -3.70 -6.83
CA ARG A 58 -5.44 -3.29 -8.24
C ARG A 58 -5.95 -1.85 -8.37
N ILE A 59 -6.99 -1.50 -7.61
CA ILE A 59 -7.58 -0.14 -7.63
C ILE A 59 -6.57 0.87 -7.07
N TYR A 60 -5.88 0.51 -5.99
CA TYR A 60 -4.85 1.32 -5.38
C TYR A 60 -3.71 1.64 -6.37
N VAL A 61 -3.16 0.61 -7.03
CA VAL A 61 -2.09 0.77 -8.01
C VAL A 61 -2.55 1.54 -9.25
N GLN A 62 -3.77 1.28 -9.73
CA GLN A 62 -4.38 2.04 -10.82
C GLN A 62 -4.40 3.54 -10.50
N LYS A 63 -4.83 3.93 -9.29
CA LYS A 63 -4.88 5.32 -8.87
C LYS A 63 -3.50 5.99 -8.83
N LEU A 64 -2.48 5.25 -8.37
CA LEU A 64 -1.09 5.77 -8.35
C LEU A 64 -0.50 5.93 -9.76
N VAL A 65 -0.86 5.06 -10.70
CA VAL A 65 -0.47 5.20 -12.11
C VAL A 65 -1.14 6.42 -12.74
N GLU A 66 -2.44 6.62 -12.51
CA GLU A 66 -3.20 7.75 -13.04
C GLU A 66 -2.65 9.11 -12.56
N GLU A 67 -2.15 9.17 -11.33
CA GLU A 67 -1.52 10.37 -10.77
C GLU A 67 -0.03 10.50 -11.16
N GLY A 68 0.50 9.54 -11.92
CA GLY A 68 1.86 9.55 -12.46
C GLY A 68 2.95 9.21 -11.44
N PHE A 69 2.59 8.66 -10.27
CA PHE A 69 3.57 8.32 -9.23
C PHE A 69 4.35 7.04 -9.53
N ILE A 70 3.74 6.09 -10.23
CA ILE A 70 4.37 4.83 -10.61
C ILE A 70 4.08 4.52 -12.08
N ALA A 71 4.95 3.72 -12.69
CA ALA A 71 4.81 3.34 -14.09
C ALA A 71 3.61 2.41 -14.31
N GLY A 72 2.96 2.53 -15.47
CA GLY A 72 1.82 1.68 -15.84
C GLY A 72 2.12 0.18 -15.86
N SER A 73 3.40 -0.21 -16.01
CA SER A 73 3.84 -1.60 -15.89
C SER A 73 3.55 -2.22 -14.52
N ALA A 74 3.39 -1.41 -13.46
CA ALA A 74 3.00 -1.86 -12.13
C ALA A 74 1.62 -2.55 -12.13
N ILE A 75 0.69 -2.13 -12.99
CA ILE A 75 -0.62 -2.78 -13.14
C ILE A 75 -0.44 -4.22 -13.59
N SER A 76 0.43 -4.47 -14.58
CA SER A 76 0.71 -5.81 -15.09
C SER A 76 1.34 -6.71 -14.02
N VAL A 77 2.18 -6.16 -13.14
CA VAL A 77 2.75 -6.92 -12.02
C VAL A 77 1.65 -7.39 -11.06
N VAL A 78 0.72 -6.50 -10.69
CA VAL A 78 -0.41 -6.86 -9.80
C VAL A 78 -1.35 -7.86 -10.45
N GLN A 79 -1.63 -7.70 -11.76
CA GLN A 79 -2.52 -8.60 -12.50
C GLN A 79 -1.96 -10.02 -12.63
N ASN A 80 -0.63 -10.15 -12.74
CA ASN A 80 0.05 -11.44 -12.87
C ASN A 80 0.42 -12.07 -11.52
N ALA A 81 0.14 -11.40 -10.40
CA ALA A 81 0.40 -11.94 -9.08
C ALA A 81 -0.49 -13.18 -8.82
N PRO A 82 0.07 -14.29 -8.29
CA PRO A 82 -0.69 -15.48 -7.97
C PRO A 82 -1.89 -15.17 -7.08
N ARG A 83 -3.06 -15.71 -7.43
CA ARG A 83 -4.22 -15.68 -6.54
C ARG A 83 -4.11 -16.87 -5.59
N LEU A 84 -3.86 -16.59 -4.31
CA LEU A 84 -4.01 -17.60 -3.27
C LEU A 84 -5.51 -17.71 -2.99
N LEU A 85 -6.09 -18.83 -3.41
CA LEU A 85 -7.48 -19.22 -3.14
C LEU A 85 -7.60 -19.79 -1.72
#